data_AF-A0A250VK74-F1
#
_entry.id   AF-A0A250VK74-F1
#
_cell.length_a   1.000
_cell.length_b   1.000
_cell.length_c   1.000
_cell.angle_alpha   90.00
_cell.angle_beta   90.00
_cell.angle_gamma   90.00
#
_symmetry.space_group_name_H-M   'P 1'
#
loop_
_entity.id
_entity.type
_entity.pdbx_description
1 polymer ?
#
loop_
_entity_poly.entity_id
_entity_poly.type
_entity_poly.pdbx_seq_one_letter_code
_entity_poly.pdbx_strand_id
1 'polypeptide(L)' 'MFNLVQGDGPGVGVPLAGHADVDMISFTGSTRAGIDIARNAAPTVKRVTQELGGKSP' A
#
# COMPACT_ATOMS: atom_id res chain seq x y z
N MET A 1 14.75 13.57 4.01
CA MET A 1 13.68 14.30 3.30
C MET A 1 12.36 13.61 3.59
N PHE A 2 11.25 14.35 3.69
CA PHE A 2 9.92 13.81 3.94
C PHE A 2 8.90 14.58 3.08
N ASN A 3 7.91 13.86 2.55
CA ASN A 3 6.80 14.42 1.79
C ASN A 3 5.48 13.93 2.38
N LEU A 4 4.50 14.82 2.54
CA LEU A 4 3.12 14.47 2.87
C LEU A 4 2.25 14.75 1.66
N VAL A 5 1.51 13.76 1.19
CA VAL A 5 0.59 13.87 0.06
C VAL A 5 -0.80 13.48 0.53
N GLN A 6 -1.79 14.33 0.24
CA GLN A 6 -3.19 14.11 0.58
C GLN A 6 -3.95 13.59 -0.64
N GLY A 7 -4.80 12.59 -0.45
CA GLY A 7 -5.64 12.04 -1.50
C GLY A 7 -6.33 10.75 -1.08
N ASP A 8 -7.08 10.14 -2.00
CA ASP A 8 -7.81 8.90 -1.77
C ASP A 8 -7.01 7.66 -2.19
N GLY A 9 -7.56 6.47 -1.89
CA GLY A 9 -6.97 5.20 -2.27
C GLY A 9 -6.79 5.06 -3.79
N PRO A 10 -7.84 5.25 -4.60
CA PRO A 10 -7.74 5.13 -6.07
C PRO A 10 -6.81 6.15 -6.73
N GLY A 11 -6.86 7.42 -6.31
CA GLY A 11 -6.12 8.51 -6.97
C GLY A 11 -4.68 8.67 -6.50
N VAL A 12 -4.34 8.28 -5.26
CA VAL A 12 -2.98 8.42 -4.72
C VAL A 12 -2.40 7.07 -4.29
N GLY A 13 -3.16 6.28 -3.53
CA GLY A 13 -2.67 5.01 -2.99
C GLY A 13 -2.28 3.98 -4.06
N VAL A 14 -3.16 3.76 -5.05
CA VAL A 14 -2.93 2.78 -6.13
C VAL A 14 -1.74 3.17 -7.01
N PRO A 15 -1.62 4.43 -7.51
CA PRO A 15 -0.42 4.86 -8.23
C PRO A 15 0.86 4.68 -7.43
N LEU A 16 0.88 5.05 -6.14
CA LEU A 16 2.07 4.88 -5.29
C LEU A 16 2.44 3.41 -5.09
N ALA A 17 1.45 2.53 -4.90
CA ALA A 17 1.68 1.10 -4.69
C ALA A 17 2.30 0.42 -5.92
N GLY A 18 2.01 0.91 -7.13
CA GLY A 18 2.55 0.37 -8.39
C GLY A 18 3.73 1.12 -9.00
N HIS A 19 4.09 2.30 -8.48
CA HIS A 19 5.09 3.17 -9.13
C HIS A 19 6.48 2.53 -9.17
N ALA A 20 7.15 2.53 -10.33
CA ALA A 20 8.44 1.84 -10.53
C ALA A 20 9.51 2.25 -9.51
N ASP A 21 9.58 3.54 -9.17
CA ASP A 21 10.62 4.10 -8.28
C ASP A 21 10.36 3.90 -6.77
N VAL A 22 9.28 3.22 -6.37
CA VAL A 22 9.01 2.94 -4.95
C VAL A 22 9.53 1.56 -4.59
N ASP A 23 10.51 1.47 -3.68
CA ASP A 23 11.09 0.17 -3.31
C ASP A 23 10.24 -0.62 -2.29
N MET A 24 9.45 0.08 -1.48
CA MET A 24 8.72 -0.51 -0.36
C MET A 24 7.40 0.20 -0.08
N ILE A 25 6.38 -0.56 0.30
CA ILE A 25 5.11 -0.06 0.81
C ILE A 25 4.87 -0.64 2.22
N SER A 26 4.57 0.25 3.17
CA SER A 26 4.02 -0.13 4.47
C SER A 26 2.57 0.36 4.56
N PHE A 27 1.65 -0.56 4.84
CA PHE A 27 0.21 -0.28 4.84
C PHE A 27 -0.47 -0.79 6.10
N THR A 28 -1.27 0.08 6.72
CA THR A 28 -2.20 -0.28 7.78
C THR A 28 -3.61 0.09 7.34
N GLY A 29 -4.55 -0.85 7.40
CA GLY A 29 -5.93 -0.60 6.99
C GLY A 29 -6.76 -1.88 6.86
N SER A 30 -7.80 -1.82 6.02
CA SER A 30 -8.66 -3.00 5.82
C SER A 30 -7.97 -4.09 5.00
N THR A 31 -8.33 -5.35 5.23
CA THR A 31 -7.87 -6.49 4.42
C THR A 31 -8.14 -6.29 2.92
N ARG A 32 -9.31 -5.73 2.56
CA ARG A 32 -9.66 -5.45 1.15
C ARG A 32 -8.63 -4.53 0.48
N ALA A 33 -8.36 -3.39 1.11
CA ALA A 33 -7.37 -2.45 0.59
C ALA A 33 -5.95 -3.05 0.62
N GLY A 34 -5.61 -3.84 1.65
CA GLY A 34 -4.33 -4.56 1.71
C GLY A 34 -4.10 -5.49 0.53
N ILE A 35 -5.13 -6.25 0.12
CA ILE A 35 -5.06 -7.11 -1.07
C ILE A 35 -4.75 -6.28 -2.32
N ASP A 36 -5.42 -5.13 -2.48
CA ASP A 36 -5.20 -4.26 -3.64
C ASP A 36 -3.78 -3.66 -3.64
N ILE A 37 -3.25 -3.26 -2.48
CA ILE A 37 -1.87 -2.80 -2.34
C ILE A 37 -0.88 -3.90 -2.73
N ALA A 38 -1.04 -5.11 -2.22
CA ALA A 38 -0.14 -6.23 -2.50
C ALA A 38 -0.14 -6.60 -3.99
N ARG A 39 -1.32 -6.59 -4.64
CA ARG A 39 -1.46 -6.84 -6.08
C ARG A 39 -0.74 -5.79 -6.92
N ASN A 40 -0.90 -4.51 -6.59
CA ASN A 40 -0.25 -3.42 -7.34
C ASN A 40 1.27 -3.36 -7.13
N ALA A 41 1.76 -3.79 -5.97
CA ALA A 41 3.19 -3.86 -5.66
C ALA A 41 3.91 -5.02 -6.38
N ALA A 42 3.19 -6.11 -6.66
CA ALA A 42 3.76 -7.37 -7.17
C ALA A 42 4.55 -7.26 -8.49
N PRO A 43 4.11 -6.51 -9.54
CA PRO A 43 4.84 -6.41 -10.81
C PRO A 43 6.27 -5.87 -10.66
N THR A 44 6.50 -5.06 -9.63
CA THR A 44 7.82 -4.47 -9.33
C THR A 44 8.51 -5.15 -8.14
N VAL A 45 7.94 -6.23 -7.62
CA VAL A 45 8.48 -7.02 -6.50
C VAL A 45 8.83 -6.15 -5.28
N LYS A 46 7.99 -5.15 -4.97
CA LYS A 46 8.24 -4.27 -3.82
C LYS A 46 8.21 -5.07 -2.53
N ARG A 47 8.98 -4.62 -1.54
CA ARG A 47 8.79 -5.10 -0.17
C ARG A 47 7.46 -4.56 0.35
N VAL A 48 6.62 -5.43 0.90
CA VAL A 48 5.30 -5.05 1.42
C VAL A 48 5.16 -5.50 2.88
N THR A 49 4.79 -4.57 3.76
CA THR A 49 4.41 -4.86 5.16
C THR A 49 2.97 -4.44 5.40
N GLN A 50 2.16 -5.30 6.02
CA GLN A 50 0.72 -5.08 6.12
C GLN A 50 0.18 -5.38 7.51
N GLU A 51 -0.58 -4.44 8.05
CA GLU A 51 -1.39 -4.61 9.26
C GLU A 51 -2.86 -4.45 8.90
N LEU A 52 -3.59 -5.57 8.80
CA LEU A 52 -4.89 -5.64 8.12
C LEU A 52 -6.08 -5.75 9.07
N GLY A 53 -5.86 -5.39 10.33
CA GLY A 53 -6.80 -5.59 11.43
C GLY A 53 -6.93 -7.05 11.82
N GLY A 54 -7.89 -7.31 12.71
CA GLY A 54 -8.16 -8.63 13.25
C GLY A 54 -9.36 -8.56 14.19
N LYS A 55 -9.83 -9.71 14.63
CA LYS A 55 -10.86 -9.78 15.67
C LYS A 55 -10.20 -10.35 16.92
N SER A 56 -9.61 -9.46 17.71
CA SER A 56 -9.03 -9.83 19.00
C SER A 56 -10.10 -10.53 19.85
N PRO A 57 -9.80 -11.69 20.44
CA PRO A 57 -10.65 -12.33 21.43
C PRO A 57 -10.93 -11.43 22.63
#